data_AF-A0A532UIQ8-F1
#
_entry.id   AF-A0A532UIQ8-F1
#
_cell.length_a   1.000
_cell.length_b   1.000
_cell.length_c   1.000
_cell.angle_alpha   90.00
_cell.angle_beta   90.00
_cell.angle_gamma   90.00
#
_symmetry.space_group_name_H-M   'P 1'
#
loop_
_entity.id
_entity.type
_entity.pdbx_description
1 polymer ?
#
loop_
_entity_poly.entity_id
_entity_poly.type
_entity_poly.pdbx_seq_one_letter_code
_entity_poly.pdbx_strand_id
1 'polypeptide(L)'
;MALIQRNREPTPNELKVFGLLLAPFFGMIGVLVLWGGGSWAIPAVCWTVAMLSATLYHCVPSMKRPMYVAWMAVMYPIGWAISHLLLAVVYYGWITPVGLLMRLFGYDPMRRRPNRKTGSHWIKREPVNNVNRYFRQY
;
A
#
# COMPACT_ATOMS: atom_id res chain seq x y z
N MET A 1 5.23 17.86 5.07
CA MET A 1 4.75 17.08 3.91
C MET A 1 3.67 16.10 4.37
N ALA A 2 2.39 16.37 4.11
CA ALA A 2 1.33 15.37 4.27
C ALA A 2 1.22 14.58 2.94
N LEU A 3 1.82 13.40 2.89
CA LEU A 3 1.90 12.58 1.66
C LEU A 3 0.59 11.87 1.30
N ILE A 4 -0.50 12.11 2.02
CA ILE A 4 -1.82 11.55 1.71
C ILE A 4 -2.86 12.67 1.82
N GLN A 5 -3.15 13.32 0.69
CA GLN A 5 -4.30 14.19 0.58
C GLN A 5 -5.54 13.30 0.71
N ARG A 6 -6.15 13.28 1.90
CA ARG A 6 -7.43 12.61 2.13
C ARG A 6 -8.47 13.35 1.27
N ASN A 7 -8.70 12.86 0.05
CA ASN A 7 -9.72 13.41 -0.82
C ASN A 7 -11.08 13.26 -0.13
N ARG A 8 -11.58 14.36 0.44
CA ARG A 8 -12.83 14.42 1.22
C ARG A 8 -14.04 14.70 0.31
N GLU A 9 -13.78 14.79 -1.00
CA GLU A 9 -14.74 15.05 -2.06
C GLU A 9 -14.74 13.85 -3.00
N PRO A 10 -15.41 12.76 -2.62
CA PRO A 10 -15.44 11.57 -3.43
C PRO A 10 -16.16 11.86 -4.75
N THR A 11 -15.59 11.40 -5.86
CA THR A 11 -16.17 11.60 -7.19
C THR A 11 -17.46 10.79 -7.32
N PRO A 12 -18.43 11.21 -8.16
CA PRO A 12 -19.67 10.46 -8.36
C PRO A 12 -19.46 9.00 -8.76
N ASN A 13 -18.36 8.69 -9.45
CA ASN A 13 -18.00 7.33 -9.83
C ASN A 13 -17.50 6.50 -8.63
N GLU A 14 -16.71 7.09 -7.72
CA GLU A 14 -16.25 6.42 -6.50
C GLU A 14 -17.42 6.00 -5.60
N LEU A 15 -18.47 6.83 -5.49
CA LEU A 15 -19.68 6.48 -4.73
C LEU A 15 -20.43 5.29 -5.35
N LYS A 16 -20.51 5.25 -6.70
CA LYS A 16 -21.18 4.17 -7.42
C LYS A 16 -20.41 2.86 -7.26
N VAL A 17 -19.09 2.90 -7.46
CA VAL A 17 -18.21 1.73 -7.30
C VAL A 17 -18.25 1.22 -5.86
N PHE A 18 -18.19 2.11 -4.87
CA PHE A 18 -18.31 1.73 -3.46
C PHE A 18 -19.65 1.04 -3.17
N GLY A 19 -20.77 1.61 -3.65
CA GLY A 19 -22.09 1.00 -3.48
C GLY A 19 -22.20 -0.38 -4.14
N LEU A 20 -21.59 -0.56 -5.30
CA LEU A 20 -21.57 -1.83 -6.03
C LEU A 20 -20.67 -2.88 -5.38
N LEU A 21 -19.55 -2.46 -4.76
CA LEU A 21 -18.64 -3.34 -4.03
C LEU A 21 -19.15 -3.75 -2.65
N LEU A 22 -20.03 -2.94 -2.05
CA LEU A 22 -20.59 -3.21 -0.73
C LEU A 22 -21.38 -4.53 -0.67
N ALA A 23 -22.22 -4.78 -1.69
CA ALA A 23 -23.03 -5.99 -1.79
C ALA A 23 -22.22 -7.30 -1.86
N PRO A 24 -21.25 -7.47 -2.79
CA PRO A 24 -20.42 -8.66 -2.83
C PRO A 24 -19.49 -8.77 -1.61
N PHE A 25 -19.01 -7.65 -1.05
CA PHE A 25 -18.16 -7.67 0.15
C PHE A 25 -18.89 -8.29 1.35
N PHE A 26 -20.10 -7.81 1.65
CA PHE A 26 -20.89 -8.38 2.75
C PHE A 26 -21.43 -9.77 2.44
N GLY A 27 -21.78 -10.06 1.18
CA GLY A 27 -22.14 -11.41 0.74
C GLY A 27 -21.01 -12.41 0.96
N MET A 28 -19.77 -12.04 0.62
CA MET A 28 -18.59 -12.87 0.81
C MET A 28 -18.30 -13.10 2.30
N ILE A 29 -18.34 -12.06 3.13
CA ILE A 29 -18.17 -12.19 4.58
C ILE A 29 -19.20 -13.17 5.14
N GLY A 30 -20.45 -13.11 4.67
CA GLY A 30 -21.46 -14.04 5.11
C GLY A 30 -21.19 -15.49 4.79
N VAL A 31 -20.84 -15.78 3.54
CA VAL A 31 -20.51 -17.16 3.16
C VAL A 31 -19.33 -17.69 3.98
N LEU A 32 -18.29 -16.87 4.20
CA LEU A 32 -17.11 -17.26 4.99
C LEU A 32 -17.47 -17.57 6.45
N VAL A 33 -18.35 -16.78 7.06
CA VAL A 33 -18.76 -16.98 8.45
C VAL A 33 -19.64 -18.23 8.62
N LEU A 34 -20.51 -18.53 7.65
CA LEU A 34 -21.28 -19.77 7.63
C LEU A 34 -20.39 -21.01 7.52
N TRP A 35 -19.31 -20.93 6.72
CA TRP A 35 -18.33 -22.01 6.59
C TRP A 35 -17.50 -22.24 7.86
N GLY A 36 -17.40 -21.24 8.75
CA GLY A 36 -16.60 -21.30 9.98
C GLY A 36 -17.27 -22.01 11.17
N GLY A 37 -18.51 -22.50 11.06
CA GLY A 37 -19.17 -23.29 12.11
C GLY A 37 -19.53 -22.52 13.40
N GLY A 38 -19.54 -21.18 13.37
CA GLY A 38 -19.89 -20.34 14.52
C GLY A 38 -21.39 -20.32 14.83
N SER A 39 -21.73 -20.04 16.10
CA SER A 39 -23.10 -19.77 16.56
C SER A 39 -23.83 -18.78 15.64
N TRP A 40 -25.08 -19.09 15.28
CA TRP A 40 -25.92 -18.30 14.35
C TRP A 40 -26.16 -16.84 14.77
N ALA A 41 -25.94 -16.50 16.04
CA ALA A 41 -26.20 -15.17 16.57
C ALA A 41 -25.24 -14.08 16.05
N ILE A 42 -23.94 -14.36 15.99
CA ILE A 42 -22.91 -13.39 15.56
C ILE A 42 -22.99 -13.08 14.05
N PRO A 43 -23.13 -14.09 13.15
CA PRO A 43 -23.32 -13.87 11.72
C PRO A 43 -24.59 -13.07 11.41
N ALA A 44 -25.71 -13.39 12.08
CA ALA A 44 -26.99 -12.73 11.85
C ALA A 44 -26.94 -11.24 12.24
N VAL A 45 -26.29 -10.89 13.34
CA VAL A 45 -26.09 -9.48 13.73
C VAL A 45 -25.18 -8.76 12.73
N CYS A 46 -24.09 -9.36 12.30
CA CYS A 46 -23.22 -8.76 11.28
C CYS A 46 -23.95 -8.55 9.95
N TRP A 47 -24.81 -9.50 9.53
CA TRP A 47 -25.58 -9.37 8.29
C TRP A 47 -26.71 -8.36 8.37
N THR A 48 -27.40 -8.29 9.49
CA THR A 48 -28.45 -7.29 9.67
C THR A 48 -27.86 -5.88 9.65
N VAL A 49 -26.74 -5.65 10.33
CA VAL A 49 -26.03 -4.36 10.29
C VAL A 49 -25.48 -4.05 8.89
N ALA A 50 -24.94 -5.06 8.20
CA ALA A 50 -24.46 -4.94 6.83
C ALA A 50 -25.59 -4.62 5.82
N MET A 51 -26.69 -5.36 5.87
CA MET A 51 -27.84 -5.14 5.00
C MET A 51 -28.51 -3.81 5.29
N LEU A 52 -28.66 -3.44 6.58
CA LEU A 52 -29.24 -2.17 7.00
C LEU A 52 -28.39 -0.99 6.52
N SER A 53 -27.06 -1.07 6.68
CA SER A 53 -26.15 -0.04 6.16
C SER A 53 -26.16 0.04 4.63
N ALA A 54 -26.24 -1.10 3.93
CA ALA A 54 -26.34 -1.13 2.47
C ALA A 54 -27.67 -0.57 1.93
N THR A 55 -28.79 -0.86 2.61
CA THR A 55 -30.10 -0.29 2.26
C THR A 55 -30.14 1.21 2.56
N LEU A 56 -29.67 1.64 3.72
CA LEU A 56 -29.52 3.07 4.06
C LEU A 56 -28.65 3.80 3.04
N TYR A 57 -27.58 3.17 2.54
CA TYR A 57 -26.72 3.73 1.48
C TYR A 57 -27.47 3.98 0.18
N HIS A 58 -28.32 3.03 -0.24
CA HIS A 58 -29.05 3.12 -1.51
C HIS A 58 -30.26 4.03 -1.42
N CYS A 59 -31.01 3.99 -0.31
CA CYS A 59 -32.25 4.73 -0.13
C CYS A 59 -32.04 6.22 0.15
N VAL A 60 -30.91 6.62 0.76
CA VAL A 60 -30.70 8.01 1.20
C VAL A 60 -29.47 8.62 0.48
N PRO A 61 -29.66 9.42 -0.59
CA PRO A 61 -28.56 10.02 -1.35
C PRO A 61 -27.65 10.93 -0.51
N SER A 62 -28.23 11.65 0.46
CA SER A 62 -27.49 12.55 1.36
C SER A 62 -26.53 11.83 2.31
N MET A 63 -26.75 10.53 2.58
CA MET A 63 -25.95 9.75 3.51
C MET A 63 -24.77 9.01 2.85
N LYS A 64 -24.73 8.99 1.50
CA LYS A 64 -23.67 8.30 0.74
C LYS A 64 -22.28 8.86 1.01
N ARG A 65 -22.13 10.18 0.99
CA ARG A 65 -20.85 10.88 1.24
C ARG A 65 -20.30 10.64 2.65
N PRO A 66 -21.04 10.92 3.75
CA PRO A 66 -20.50 10.73 5.09
C PRO A 66 -20.18 9.26 5.39
N MET A 67 -21.00 8.32 4.89
CA MET A 67 -20.73 6.90 5.12
C MET A 67 -19.49 6.40 4.38
N TYR A 68 -19.27 6.84 3.13
CA TYR A 68 -18.04 6.58 2.40
C TYR A 68 -16.81 7.12 3.15
N VAL A 69 -16.86 8.38 3.61
CA VAL A 69 -15.73 9.00 4.30
C VAL A 69 -15.44 8.31 5.64
N ALA A 70 -16.48 7.94 6.40
CA ALA A 70 -16.32 7.19 7.64
C ALA A 70 -15.70 5.80 7.38
N TRP A 71 -16.20 5.08 6.38
CA TRP A 71 -15.66 3.78 5.99
C TRP A 71 -14.19 3.87 5.58
N MET A 72 -13.85 4.82 4.71
CA MET A 72 -12.47 5.03 4.27
C MET A 72 -11.54 5.44 5.41
N ALA A 73 -12.04 6.16 6.42
CA ALA A 73 -11.26 6.48 7.62
C ALA A 73 -10.92 5.22 8.45
N VAL A 74 -11.83 4.24 8.52
CA VAL A 74 -11.58 2.95 9.19
C VAL A 74 -10.67 2.05 8.38
N MET A 75 -10.80 2.05 7.04
CA MET A 75 -9.95 1.24 6.16
C MET A 75 -8.52 1.80 6.02
N TYR A 76 -8.34 3.10 6.24
CA TYR A 76 -7.03 3.76 6.15
C TYR A 76 -5.91 3.11 6.99
N PRO A 77 -6.06 2.89 8.32
CA PRO A 77 -5.02 2.25 9.13
C PRO A 77 -4.69 0.83 8.65
N ILE A 78 -5.67 0.09 8.13
CA ILE A 78 -5.47 -1.25 7.57
C ILE A 78 -4.60 -1.16 6.32
N GLY A 79 -4.93 -0.27 5.39
CA GLY A 79 -4.14 -0.05 4.18
C GLY A 79 -2.71 0.43 4.48
N TRP A 80 -2.55 1.30 5.47
CA TRP A 80 -1.25 1.74 5.98
C TRP A 80 -0.45 0.55 6.53
N ALA A 81 -1.04 -0.27 7.39
CA ALA A 81 -0.38 -1.43 7.98
C ALA A 81 0.03 -2.45 6.92
N ILE A 82 -0.85 -2.77 5.96
CA ILE A 82 -0.55 -3.68 4.84
C ILE A 82 0.60 -3.15 3.99
N SER A 83 0.61 -1.85 3.70
CA SER A 83 1.66 -1.23 2.90
C SER A 83 3.03 -1.29 3.59
N HIS A 84 3.07 -1.04 4.91
CA HIS A 84 4.29 -1.17 5.72
C HIS A 84 4.73 -2.62 5.85
N LEU A 85 3.78 -3.53 6.05
CA LEU A 85 4.06 -4.97 6.12
C LEU A 85 4.63 -5.48 4.79
N LEU A 86 4.04 -5.10 3.66
CA LEU A 86 4.52 -5.50 2.34
C LEU A 86 5.92 -4.95 2.08
N LEU A 87 6.17 -3.67 2.44
CA LEU A 87 7.49 -3.08 2.36
C LEU A 87 8.50 -3.82 3.24
N ALA A 88 8.12 -4.17 4.47
CA ALA A 88 8.95 -4.94 5.38
C ALA A 88 9.26 -6.33 4.83
N VAL A 89 8.27 -7.04 4.30
CA VAL A 89 8.44 -8.36 3.68
C VAL A 89 9.40 -8.28 2.49
N VAL A 90 9.24 -7.31 1.60
CA VAL A 90 10.15 -7.16 0.45
C VAL A 90 11.56 -6.78 0.91
N TYR A 91 11.67 -5.85 1.86
CA TYR A 91 12.96 -5.37 2.34
C TYR A 91 13.73 -6.47 3.09
N TYR A 92 13.09 -7.14 4.05
CA TYR A 92 13.74 -8.16 4.88
C TYR A 92 13.74 -9.54 4.23
N GLY A 93 12.78 -9.83 3.36
CA GLY A 93 12.67 -11.12 2.66
C GLY A 93 13.49 -11.19 1.38
N TRP A 94 13.72 -10.07 0.68
CA TRP A 94 14.47 -10.08 -0.59
C TRP A 94 15.71 -9.20 -0.55
N ILE A 95 15.57 -7.91 -0.24
CA ILE A 95 16.69 -6.95 -0.34
C ILE A 95 17.80 -7.29 0.66
N THR A 96 17.42 -7.53 1.92
CA THR A 96 18.35 -7.83 3.02
C THR A 96 19.15 -9.11 2.80
N PRO A 97 18.55 -10.27 2.45
CA PRO A 97 19.32 -11.48 2.22
C PRO A 97 20.24 -11.35 1.00
N VAL A 98 19.82 -10.68 -0.07
CA VAL A 98 20.70 -10.39 -1.21
C VAL A 98 21.91 -9.56 -0.77
N GLY A 99 21.69 -8.51 0.01
CA GLY A 99 22.76 -7.69 0.58
C GLY A 99 23.68 -8.47 1.52
N LEU A 100 23.13 -9.38 2.32
CA LEU A 100 23.88 -10.25 3.23
C LEU A 100 24.75 -11.24 2.44
N LEU A 101 24.20 -11.85 1.39
CA LEU A 101 24.94 -12.74 0.48
C LEU A 101 26.08 -11.98 -0.20
N MET A 102 25.82 -10.79 -0.76
CA MET A 102 26.87 -9.94 -1.33
C MET A 102 27.99 -9.66 -0.32
N ARG A 103 27.63 -9.35 0.93
CA ARG A 103 28.60 -9.12 2.00
C ARG A 103 29.40 -10.38 2.33
N LEU A 104 28.77 -11.56 2.36
CA LEU A 104 29.42 -12.84 2.62
C LEU A 104 30.41 -13.22 1.49
N PHE A 105 30.03 -13.00 0.23
CA PHE A 105 30.91 -13.21 -0.93
C PHE A 105 31.94 -12.10 -1.14
N GLY A 106 31.99 -11.09 -0.25
CA GLY A 106 32.95 -9.99 -0.32
C GLY A 106 32.69 -8.99 -1.43
N TYR A 107 31.53 -9.05 -2.09
CA TYR A 107 31.14 -8.12 -3.13
C TYR A 107 30.71 -6.78 -2.51
N ASP A 108 31.52 -5.75 -2.73
CA ASP A 108 31.24 -4.37 -2.28
C ASP A 108 31.04 -3.46 -3.50
N PRO A 109 29.82 -3.39 -4.06
CA PRO A 109 29.56 -2.61 -5.28
C PRO A 109 29.80 -1.10 -5.07
N MET A 110 29.68 -0.63 -3.83
CA MET A 110 29.83 0.78 -3.48
C MET A 110 31.22 1.13 -2.95
N ARG A 111 32.17 0.18 -2.92
CA ARG A 111 33.54 0.37 -2.44
C ARG A 111 33.60 1.13 -1.12
N ARG A 112 32.68 0.78 -0.20
CA ARG A 112 32.51 1.43 1.10
C ARG A 112 33.60 1.07 2.09
N ARG A 113 34.35 -0.03 1.85
CA ARG A 113 35.49 -0.41 2.68
C ARG A 113 36.57 0.69 2.64
N PRO A 114 36.99 1.23 3.81
CA PRO A 114 38.05 2.23 3.87
C PRO A 114 39.34 1.68 3.26
N ASN A 115 39.79 2.28 2.16
CA ASN A 115 41.07 1.91 1.58
C ASN A 115 42.19 2.64 2.32
N ARG A 116 42.89 1.94 3.20
CA ARG A 116 43.97 2.50 4.03
C ARG A 116 45.13 3.10 3.21
N LYS A 117 45.21 2.80 1.91
CA LYS A 117 46.21 3.36 0.98
C LYS A 117 45.77 4.67 0.30
N THR A 118 44.47 4.99 0.29
CA THR A 118 43.95 6.21 -0.34
C THR A 118 43.08 6.96 0.67
N GLY A 119 43.51 8.15 1.10
CA GLY A 119 42.80 8.96 2.11
C GLY A 119 41.41 9.49 1.69
N SER A 120 40.89 9.07 0.54
CA SER A 120 39.59 9.45 0.01
C SER A 120 38.99 8.35 -0.86
N HIS A 121 37.66 8.23 -0.86
CA HIS A 121 36.89 7.39 -1.79
C HIS A 121 36.66 8.06 -3.16
N TRP A 122 37.26 9.24 -3.39
CA TRP A 122 37.08 10.00 -4.62
C TRP A 122 37.55 9.22 -5.86
N ILE A 123 36.63 8.98 -6.79
CA ILE A 123 36.94 8.39 -8.08
C ILE A 123 37.25 9.52 -9.05
N LYS A 124 38.50 9.60 -9.53
CA LYS A 124 38.90 10.64 -10.49
C LYS A 124 38.11 10.44 -11.78
N ARG A 125 37.31 11.44 -12.13
CA ARG A 125 36.55 11.44 -13.38
C ARG A 125 37.51 11.63 -14.55
N GLU A 126 37.38 10.82 -15.59
CA GLU A 126 38.14 11.03 -16.82
C GLU A 126 37.75 12.38 -17.45
N PRO A 127 38.73 13.17 -17.91
CA PRO A 127 38.44 14.44 -18.57
C PRO A 127 37.64 14.16 -19.85
N VAL A 128 36.47 14.79 -19.96
CA VAL A 128 35.65 14.71 -21.16
C VAL A 128 36.24 15.66 -22.19
N ASN A 129 36.95 15.13 -23.18
CA ASN A 129 37.61 15.91 -24.23
C ASN A 129 36.65 16.64 -25.18
N ASN A 130 35.35 16.34 -25.14
CA ASN A 130 34.37 16.92 -26.05
C ASN A 130 33.08 17.30 -25.32
N VAL A 131 32.87 18.61 -25.14
CA VAL A 131 31.69 19.17 -24.47
C VAL A 131 30.39 18.82 -25.21
N ASN A 132 30.44 18.59 -26.52
CA ASN A 132 29.27 18.21 -27.31
C ASN A 132 28.67 16.85 -26.92
N ARG A 133 29.40 16.01 -26.17
CA ARG A 133 28.90 14.75 -25.61
C ARG A 133 27.78 14.98 -24.59
N TYR A 134 27.77 16.11 -23.87
CA TYR A 134 26.69 16.41 -22.92
C TYR A 134 25.36 16.69 -23.61
N PHE A 135 25.39 17.15 -24.86
CA PHE A 135 24.19 17.42 -25.66
C PHE A 135 23.65 16.19 -26.40
N ARG A 136 24.33 15.05 -26.33
CA ARG A 136 23.88 13.78 -26.92
C ARG A 136 23.67 12.77 -25.79
N GLN A 137 22.47 12.80 -25.23
CA GLN A 137 22.09 11.97 -24.08
C GLN A 137 21.59 10.57 -24.47
N TYR A 138 21.40 10.32 -25.78
CA TYR A 138 20.95 9.06 -26.35
C TYR A 138 21.85 8.64 -27.50
#